data_AF-A0A8B6GX36-F1
#
_entry.id   AF-A0A8B6GX36-F1
#
_cell.length_a   1.000
_cell.length_b   1.000
_cell.length_c   1.000
_cell.angle_alpha   90.00
_cell.angle_beta   90.00
_cell.angle_gamma   90.00
#
_symmetry.space_group_name_H-M   'P 1'
#
loop_
_entity.id
_entity.type
_entity.pdbx_description
1 polymer ?
#
loop_
_entity_poly.entity_id
_entity_poly.type
_entity_poly.pdbx_seq_one_letter_code
_entity_poly.pdbx_strand_id
1 'polypeptide(L)'
;PEQFTKFTSESKHPLPAHSTRTSFKHKYVYCNGGIADYKSGTTIDITATTSVSGTAHTKAAQIIARMVKNMPSAICNSVAGQVKIGVFTKSEGMMIYPYNHYVADRAECRGICSGACKNTCTPDGRKYGTLAGSAGRTTTILDDNILCNAADPYLHTFNVLVHEFTHSVHTYGVDAAMKTRITNSYNAARAHRTWEMSSYSMSSEGEYLAQGAAAYFNTNRGISHGNYMNECTNSVLCANEAAMRYHLWAKDKELYSILSYIYTSNHAEKPSGLHVCV
;
A
#
# COMPACT_ATOMS: atom_id res chain seq x y z
N PRO A 1 9.65 25.78 0.60
CA PRO A 1 10.48 25.71 -0.61
C PRO A 1 11.82 25.06 -0.29
N GLU A 2 11.87 23.72 -0.33
CA GLU A 2 13.11 22.98 -0.13
C GLU A 2 13.03 21.63 -0.87
N GLN A 3 13.78 21.61 -1.98
CA GLN A 3 14.50 20.51 -2.62
C GLN A 3 13.83 19.13 -2.76
N PHE A 4 12.95 19.01 -3.75
CA PHE A 4 12.83 17.78 -4.53
C PHE A 4 14.03 17.70 -5.49
N THR A 5 15.00 16.87 -5.17
CA THR A 5 16.16 16.59 -6.03
C THR A 5 15.69 15.92 -7.33
N LYS A 6 15.93 16.63 -8.44
CA LYS A 6 15.89 16.10 -9.81
C LYS A 6 16.77 14.85 -9.90
N PHE A 7 16.16 13.69 -10.15
CA PHE A 7 16.88 12.57 -10.74
C PHE A 7 17.01 12.80 -12.24
N THR A 8 18.19 13.26 -12.68
CA THR A 8 18.61 13.25 -14.08
C THR A 8 19.70 12.20 -14.26
N SER A 9 19.39 11.10 -14.96
CA SER A 9 20.12 10.66 -16.17
C SER A 9 19.61 9.29 -16.64
N GLU A 10 19.18 9.31 -17.90
CA GLU A 10 19.10 8.28 -18.92
C GLU A 10 19.36 6.81 -18.55
N SER A 11 18.32 5.98 -18.71
CA SER A 11 18.49 4.69 -19.39
C SER A 11 17.46 4.56 -20.52
N LYS A 12 17.98 4.40 -21.75
CA LYS A 12 17.16 4.05 -22.92
C LYS A 12 16.84 2.55 -22.82
N HIS A 13 15.69 2.19 -22.27
CA HIS A 13 15.13 0.86 -22.48
C HIS A 13 13.96 0.94 -23.47
N PRO A 14 14.09 0.33 -24.67
CA PRO A 14 12.95 0.14 -25.54
C PRO A 14 11.99 -0.86 -24.89
N LEU A 15 10.69 -0.58 -25.01
CA LEU A 15 9.64 -1.54 -24.67
C LEU A 15 9.93 -2.85 -25.43
N PRO A 16 9.97 -4.03 -24.77
CA PRO A 16 10.20 -5.27 -25.48
C PRO A 16 9.03 -5.53 -26.45
N ALA A 17 9.34 -5.53 -27.74
CA ALA A 17 8.52 -6.18 -28.74
C ALA A 17 8.57 -7.71 -28.53
N HIS A 18 7.44 -8.37 -28.74
CA HIS A 18 7.16 -9.81 -28.61
C HIS A 18 6.80 -10.30 -27.20
N SER A 19 5.48 -10.39 -27.00
CA SER A 19 4.79 -11.07 -25.90
C SER A 19 5.17 -12.55 -25.83
N THR A 20 6.23 -12.86 -25.09
CA THR A 20 6.25 -14.11 -24.33
C THR A 20 5.14 -13.99 -23.28
N ARG A 21 4.22 -14.96 -23.20
CA ARG A 21 3.21 -15.02 -22.13
C ARG A 21 3.91 -14.84 -20.78
N THR A 22 3.66 -13.72 -20.10
CA THR A 22 4.17 -13.51 -18.74
C THR A 22 3.61 -14.61 -17.86
N SER A 23 4.48 -15.48 -17.37
CA SER A 23 4.11 -16.50 -16.38
C SER A 23 4.21 -15.88 -14.99
N PHE A 24 3.23 -16.18 -14.14
CA PHE A 24 3.20 -15.72 -12.76
C PHE A 24 3.39 -16.89 -11.81
N LYS A 25 4.19 -16.67 -10.78
CA LYS A 25 4.24 -17.52 -9.59
C LYS A 25 3.13 -17.11 -8.65
N HIS A 26 2.63 -18.07 -7.88
CA HIS A 26 1.51 -17.86 -6.96
C HIS A 26 1.86 -18.27 -5.54
N LYS A 27 1.34 -17.51 -4.58
CA LYS A 27 1.21 -17.88 -3.18
C LYS A 27 -0.18 -17.46 -2.74
N TYR A 28 -0.78 -18.21 -1.84
CA TYR A 28 -2.17 -18.04 -1.44
C TYR A 28 -2.23 -17.72 0.05
N VAL A 29 -2.79 -16.56 0.39
CA VAL A 29 -2.94 -16.13 1.79
C VAL A 29 -4.39 -16.34 2.24
N TYR A 30 -4.54 -17.02 3.36
CA TYR A 30 -5.83 -17.29 4.01
C TYR A 30 -6.13 -16.23 5.08
N CYS A 31 -7.40 -16.06 5.42
CA CYS A 31 -7.84 -15.08 6.42
C CYS A 31 -7.34 -15.33 7.84
N ASN A 32 -6.88 -16.54 8.15
CA ASN A 32 -6.19 -16.83 9.42
C ASN A 32 -4.68 -16.50 9.38
N GLY A 33 -4.17 -15.91 8.29
CA GLY A 33 -2.75 -15.64 8.08
C GLY A 33 -1.95 -16.83 7.56
N GLY A 34 -2.59 -17.96 7.24
CA GLY A 34 -1.92 -19.09 6.60
C GLY A 34 -1.42 -18.71 5.20
N ILE A 35 -0.29 -19.29 4.80
CA ILE A 35 0.30 -19.13 3.45
C ILE A 35 0.47 -20.52 2.84
N ALA A 36 0.06 -20.71 1.59
CA ALA A 36 0.26 -21.95 0.85
C ALA A 36 0.77 -21.69 -0.57
N ASP A 37 1.45 -22.67 -1.15
CA ASP A 37 1.86 -22.67 -2.56
C ASP A 37 0.78 -23.22 -3.50
N TYR A 38 -0.27 -23.84 -2.94
CA TYR A 38 -1.42 -24.36 -3.68
C TYR A 38 -2.73 -23.77 -3.16
N LYS A 39 -3.64 -23.45 -4.08
CA LYS A 39 -4.92 -22.84 -3.73
C LYS A 39 -5.88 -23.90 -3.18
N SER A 40 -6.41 -23.64 -1.99
CA SER A 40 -7.60 -24.29 -1.48
C SER A 40 -8.56 -23.22 -0.98
N GLY A 41 -9.85 -23.33 -1.33
CA GLY A 41 -10.86 -22.35 -0.92
C GLY A 41 -10.57 -20.89 -1.31
N THR A 42 -11.09 -19.97 -0.50
CA THR A 42 -11.00 -18.52 -0.70
C THR A 42 -9.69 -17.98 -0.13
N THR A 43 -8.90 -17.33 -0.96
CA THR A 43 -7.56 -16.82 -0.62
C THR A 43 -7.25 -15.53 -1.36
N ILE A 44 -6.44 -14.67 -0.76
CA ILE A 44 -5.81 -13.55 -1.47
C ILE A 44 -4.63 -14.12 -2.27
N ASP A 45 -4.71 -13.98 -3.60
CA ASP A 45 -3.69 -14.48 -4.52
C ASP A 45 -2.52 -13.49 -4.60
N ILE A 46 -1.34 -13.94 -4.17
CA ILE A 46 -0.10 -13.21 -4.26
C ILE A 46 0.63 -13.71 -5.51
N THR A 47 0.56 -12.91 -6.56
CA THR A 47 1.20 -13.18 -7.83
C THR A 47 2.54 -12.46 -7.92
N ALA A 48 3.52 -13.08 -8.55
CA ALA A 48 4.82 -12.47 -8.83
C ALA A 48 5.30 -12.87 -10.21
N THR A 49 5.93 -11.96 -10.95
CA THR A 49 6.56 -12.32 -12.23
C THR A 49 7.68 -13.34 -12.01
N THR A 50 8.12 -14.02 -13.07
CA THR A 50 9.26 -14.94 -12.98
C THR A 50 10.56 -14.24 -12.56
N SER A 51 10.71 -12.95 -12.88
CA SER A 51 11.88 -12.12 -12.57
C SER A 51 11.98 -11.76 -11.08
N VAL A 52 10.85 -11.66 -10.37
CA VAL A 52 10.83 -11.39 -8.93
C VAL A 52 11.46 -12.54 -8.15
N SER A 53 12.28 -12.27 -7.13
CA SER A 53 12.90 -13.33 -6.33
C SER A 53 11.87 -14.14 -5.51
N GLY A 54 12.17 -15.40 -5.19
CA GLY A 54 11.33 -16.21 -4.29
C GLY A 54 11.20 -15.60 -2.89
N THR A 55 12.25 -14.92 -2.41
CA THR A 55 12.25 -14.18 -1.14
C THR A 55 11.27 -13.02 -1.17
N ALA A 56 11.30 -12.18 -2.22
CA ALA A 56 10.35 -11.06 -2.36
C ALA A 56 8.90 -11.57 -2.40
N HIS A 57 8.62 -12.62 -3.18
CA HIS A 57 7.30 -13.22 -3.27
C HIS A 57 6.80 -13.74 -1.91
N THR A 58 7.69 -14.37 -1.12
CA THR A 58 7.39 -14.87 0.22
C THR A 58 7.12 -13.74 1.21
N LYS A 59 7.95 -12.70 1.21
CA LYS A 59 7.78 -11.52 2.07
C LYS A 59 6.49 -10.77 1.77
N ALA A 60 6.12 -10.62 0.50
CA ALA A 60 4.83 -10.04 0.11
C ALA A 60 3.65 -10.84 0.70
N ALA A 61 3.70 -12.18 0.63
CA ALA A 61 2.69 -13.03 1.24
C ALA A 61 2.66 -12.90 2.78
N GLN A 62 3.83 -12.80 3.42
CA GLN A 62 3.92 -12.59 4.88
C GLN A 62 3.34 -11.24 5.32
N ILE A 63 3.56 -10.16 4.56
CA ILE A 63 2.96 -8.85 4.86
C ILE A 63 1.43 -8.96 4.85
N ILE A 64 0.86 -9.50 3.76
CA ILE A 64 -0.60 -9.65 3.64
C ILE A 64 -1.15 -10.57 4.73
N ALA A 65 -0.50 -11.71 4.97
CA ALA A 65 -0.88 -12.64 6.03
C ALA A 65 -0.97 -11.95 7.40
N ARG A 66 0.02 -11.12 7.73
CA ARG A 66 0.05 -10.37 9.00
C ARG A 66 -1.01 -9.27 9.06
N MET A 67 -1.36 -8.64 7.94
CA MET A 67 -2.46 -7.67 7.88
C MET A 67 -3.83 -8.33 8.08
N VAL A 68 -4.05 -9.52 7.51
CA VAL A 68 -5.39 -10.13 7.47
C VAL A 68 -5.72 -11.07 8.63
N LYS A 69 -4.70 -11.65 9.29
CA LYS A 69 -4.87 -12.73 10.28
C LYS A 69 -5.87 -12.43 11.42
N ASN A 70 -6.07 -11.16 11.75
CA ASN A 70 -6.92 -10.70 12.86
C ASN A 70 -8.13 -9.88 12.38
N MET A 71 -8.37 -9.77 11.07
CA MET A 71 -9.53 -9.07 10.52
C MET A 71 -10.84 -9.82 10.86
N PRO A 72 -11.99 -9.12 10.93
CA PRO A 72 -13.29 -9.76 10.83
C PRO A 72 -13.38 -10.62 9.56
N SER A 73 -13.91 -11.84 9.71
CA SER A 73 -14.00 -12.81 8.60
C SER A 73 -14.76 -12.26 7.40
N ALA A 74 -15.81 -11.46 7.62
CA ALA A 74 -16.57 -10.80 6.55
C ALA A 74 -15.69 -9.86 5.70
N ILE A 75 -14.87 -9.02 6.34
CA ILE A 75 -13.96 -8.10 5.63
C ILE A 75 -12.91 -8.89 4.87
N CYS A 76 -12.25 -9.84 5.54
CA CYS A 76 -11.20 -10.62 4.90
C CYS A 76 -11.73 -11.48 3.73
N ASN A 77 -12.87 -12.13 3.89
CA ASN A 77 -13.47 -12.92 2.81
C ASN A 77 -13.87 -12.04 1.62
N SER A 78 -14.33 -10.81 1.87
CA SER A 78 -14.68 -9.87 0.79
C SER A 78 -13.46 -9.47 -0.03
N VAL A 79 -12.29 -9.23 0.60
CA VAL A 79 -11.05 -8.98 -0.16
C VAL A 79 -10.46 -10.24 -0.80
N ALA A 80 -10.46 -11.38 -0.11
CA ALA A 80 -9.91 -12.64 -0.63
C ALA A 80 -10.64 -13.14 -1.89
N GLY A 81 -11.92 -12.82 -2.05
CA GLY A 81 -12.66 -13.13 -3.27
C GLY A 81 -12.42 -12.17 -4.45
N GLN A 82 -11.77 -11.03 -4.23
CA GLN A 82 -11.85 -9.88 -5.15
C GLN A 82 -10.54 -9.19 -5.47
N VAL A 83 -9.55 -9.32 -4.60
CA VAL A 83 -8.28 -8.60 -4.63
C VAL A 83 -7.14 -9.60 -4.81
N LYS A 84 -6.21 -9.23 -5.70
CA LYS A 84 -4.93 -9.91 -5.88
C LYS A 84 -3.80 -8.96 -5.56
N ILE A 85 -2.66 -9.51 -5.16
CA ILE A 85 -1.41 -8.78 -5.02
C ILE A 85 -0.49 -9.15 -6.18
N GLY A 86 0.13 -8.15 -6.79
CA GLY A 86 1.07 -8.31 -7.88
C GLY A 86 2.44 -7.74 -7.54
N VAL A 87 3.44 -8.60 -7.41
CA VAL A 87 4.82 -8.19 -7.18
C VAL A 87 5.55 -8.08 -8.52
N PHE A 88 6.21 -6.94 -8.75
CA PHE A 88 6.97 -6.67 -9.98
C PHE A 88 8.38 -6.14 -9.65
N THR A 89 9.30 -6.30 -10.59
CA THR A 89 10.64 -5.72 -10.51
C THR A 89 10.69 -4.31 -11.11
N LYS A 90 11.70 -3.51 -10.75
CA LYS A 90 11.87 -2.15 -11.29
C LYS A 90 11.93 -2.09 -12.83
N SER A 91 12.52 -3.11 -13.48
CA SER A 91 12.64 -3.16 -14.94
C SER A 91 11.32 -3.49 -15.64
N GLU A 92 10.40 -4.18 -14.94
CA GLU A 92 9.08 -4.53 -15.44
C GLU A 92 8.08 -3.39 -15.27
N GLY A 93 8.11 -2.75 -14.10
CA GLY A 93 7.07 -1.81 -13.67
C GLY A 93 5.72 -2.51 -13.46
N MET A 94 4.78 -1.81 -12.82
CA MET A 94 3.47 -2.43 -12.51
C MET A 94 2.64 -2.76 -13.76
N MET A 95 3.00 -2.21 -14.92
CA MET A 95 2.35 -2.45 -16.20
C MET A 95 2.71 -3.80 -16.82
N ILE A 96 3.52 -4.63 -16.16
CA ILE A 96 3.61 -6.06 -16.50
C ILE A 96 2.32 -6.82 -16.20
N TYR A 97 1.48 -6.27 -15.33
CA TYR A 97 0.14 -6.78 -15.05
C TYR A 97 -0.85 -6.26 -16.10
N PRO A 98 -1.60 -7.14 -16.80
CA PRO A 98 -2.52 -6.74 -17.87
C PRO A 98 -3.53 -5.66 -17.48
N TYR A 99 -4.00 -5.70 -16.23
CA TYR A 99 -4.92 -4.70 -15.69
C TYR A 99 -4.34 -3.28 -15.74
N ASN A 100 -3.02 -3.11 -15.68
CA ASN A 100 -2.33 -1.82 -15.67
C ASN A 100 -1.83 -1.39 -17.06
N HIS A 101 -2.05 -2.17 -18.12
CA HIS A 101 -1.56 -1.82 -19.47
C HIS A 101 -2.11 -0.47 -19.97
N TYR A 102 -3.32 -0.09 -19.55
CA TYR A 102 -3.95 1.16 -19.99
C TYR A 102 -3.27 2.42 -19.45
N VAL A 103 -2.46 2.31 -18.39
CA VAL A 103 -1.68 3.43 -17.82
C VAL A 103 -0.21 3.40 -18.25
N ALA A 104 0.17 2.47 -19.14
CA ALA A 104 1.53 2.36 -19.64
C ALA A 104 1.99 3.67 -20.31
N ASP A 105 3.21 4.10 -19.97
CA ASP A 105 3.81 5.28 -20.58
C ASP A 105 4.27 4.94 -22.00
N ARG A 106 3.63 5.56 -22.98
CA ARG A 106 3.99 5.40 -24.40
C ARG A 106 5.13 6.35 -24.76
N ALA A 107 5.86 6.07 -25.84
CA ALA A 107 7.02 6.86 -26.22
C ALA A 107 6.69 8.36 -26.41
N GLU A 108 5.54 8.65 -27.02
CA GLU A 108 5.00 9.99 -27.21
C GLU A 108 4.48 10.65 -25.93
N CYS A 109 4.29 9.90 -24.84
CA CYS A 109 3.79 10.40 -23.57
C CYS A 109 4.89 10.64 -22.54
N ARG A 110 6.16 10.32 -22.83
CA ARG A 110 7.27 10.47 -21.89
C ARG A 110 7.35 11.88 -21.32
N GLY A 111 7.24 12.01 -20.00
CA GLY A 111 7.26 13.29 -19.29
C GLY A 111 6.02 14.19 -19.51
N ILE A 112 5.00 13.71 -20.22
CA ILE A 112 3.77 14.46 -20.53
C ILE A 112 2.60 13.85 -19.77
N CYS A 113 1.90 14.69 -18.99
CA CYS A 113 0.72 14.30 -18.18
C CYS A 113 -0.57 15.04 -18.58
N SER A 114 -0.60 15.64 -19.77
CA SER A 114 -1.73 16.39 -20.30
C SER A 114 -2.28 15.78 -21.59
N GLY A 115 -3.45 16.24 -22.03
CA GLY A 115 -4.09 15.78 -23.27
C GLY A 115 -4.27 14.26 -23.33
N ALA A 116 -3.87 13.65 -24.45
CA ALA A 116 -3.96 12.21 -24.68
C ALA A 116 -3.04 11.35 -23.79
N CYS A 117 -2.16 11.98 -23.00
CA CYS A 117 -1.23 11.31 -22.10
C CYS A 117 -1.65 11.39 -20.63
N LYS A 118 -2.76 12.09 -20.32
CA LYS A 118 -3.27 12.26 -18.95
C LYS A 118 -3.47 10.91 -18.23
N ASN A 119 -3.91 9.88 -18.93
CA ASN A 119 -4.15 8.55 -18.37
C ASN A 119 -2.87 7.82 -17.92
N THR A 120 -1.68 8.29 -18.32
CA THR A 120 -0.39 7.70 -17.95
C THR A 120 0.19 8.28 -16.66
N CYS A 121 -0.51 9.25 -16.06
CA CYS A 121 -0.10 9.90 -14.83
C CYS A 121 -1.18 9.81 -13.77
N THR A 122 -0.74 9.79 -12.51
CA THR A 122 -1.59 9.97 -11.35
C THR A 122 -2.18 11.38 -11.32
N PRO A 123 -3.26 11.61 -10.54
CA PRO A 123 -3.85 12.95 -10.41
C PRO A 123 -2.87 14.03 -9.93
N ASP A 124 -1.85 13.66 -9.15
CA ASP A 124 -0.77 14.53 -8.66
C ASP A 124 0.43 14.62 -9.63
N GLY A 125 0.31 14.09 -10.85
CA GLY A 125 1.24 14.31 -11.96
C GLY A 125 2.45 13.38 -12.01
N ARG A 126 2.48 12.31 -11.23
CA ARG A 126 3.54 11.29 -11.29
C ARG A 126 3.24 10.28 -12.40
N LYS A 127 4.28 9.77 -13.06
CA LYS A 127 4.12 8.69 -14.03
C LYS A 127 3.81 7.39 -13.31
N TYR A 128 2.81 6.67 -13.78
CA TYR A 128 2.45 5.36 -13.21
C TYR A 128 3.63 4.37 -13.24
N GLY A 129 4.51 4.48 -14.24
CA GLY A 129 5.73 3.66 -14.33
C GLY A 129 6.81 3.96 -13.31
N THR A 130 6.71 5.05 -12.54
CA THR A 130 7.67 5.41 -11.49
C THR A 130 7.15 5.09 -10.09
N LEU A 131 5.93 4.57 -9.96
CA LEU A 131 5.35 4.26 -8.66
C LEU A 131 5.91 2.96 -8.11
N ALA A 132 6.16 2.92 -6.81
CA ALA A 132 6.50 1.69 -6.12
C ALA A 132 5.27 0.79 -5.89
N GLY A 133 4.06 1.33 -5.95
CA GLY A 133 2.84 0.56 -5.78
C GLY A 133 1.61 1.29 -6.30
N SER A 134 0.52 0.55 -6.43
CA SER A 134 -0.80 1.08 -6.77
C SER A 134 -1.88 0.11 -6.33
N ALA A 135 -2.95 0.64 -5.74
CA ALA A 135 -4.12 -0.12 -5.33
C ALA A 135 -5.13 -0.38 -6.46
N GLY A 136 -6.00 -1.36 -6.24
CA GLY A 136 -7.07 -1.77 -7.16
C GLY A 136 -7.45 -3.24 -6.95
N ARG A 137 -8.22 -3.84 -7.87
CA ARG A 137 -8.47 -5.29 -7.85
C ARG A 137 -7.18 -6.11 -7.96
N THR A 138 -6.15 -5.53 -8.57
CA THR A 138 -4.77 -6.02 -8.46
C THR A 138 -3.93 -4.92 -7.83
N THR A 139 -3.74 -5.01 -6.52
CA THR A 139 -2.78 -4.15 -5.81
C THR A 139 -1.38 -4.58 -6.24
N THR A 140 -0.58 -3.65 -6.73
CA THR A 140 0.78 -3.94 -7.21
C THR A 140 1.83 -3.31 -6.32
N ILE A 141 2.99 -3.95 -6.23
CA ILE A 141 4.11 -3.52 -5.38
C ILE A 141 5.46 -3.88 -6.00
N LEU A 142 6.40 -2.94 -5.92
CA LEU A 142 7.79 -3.08 -6.29
C LEU A 142 8.52 -3.99 -5.30
N ASP A 143 9.23 -4.99 -5.82
CA ASP A 143 9.97 -5.96 -5.01
C ASP A 143 11.08 -5.33 -4.17
N ASP A 144 11.74 -4.26 -4.63
CA ASP A 144 12.76 -3.53 -3.86
C ASP A 144 12.21 -3.02 -2.51
N ASN A 145 10.96 -2.54 -2.46
CA ASN A 145 10.31 -2.10 -1.22
C ASN A 145 10.00 -3.30 -0.31
N ILE A 146 9.55 -4.42 -0.88
CA ILE A 146 9.29 -5.66 -0.14
C ILE A 146 10.58 -6.27 0.42
N LEU A 147 11.65 -6.22 -0.34
CA LEU A 147 12.96 -6.74 0.06
C LEU A 147 13.62 -5.85 1.11
N CYS A 148 13.25 -4.57 1.17
CA CYS A 148 13.97 -3.55 1.93
C CYS A 148 15.47 -3.52 1.54
N ASN A 149 15.74 -3.54 0.25
CA ASN A 149 17.12 -3.51 -0.26
C ASN A 149 17.57 -2.07 -0.53
N ALA A 150 18.84 -1.87 -0.90
CA ALA A 150 19.38 -0.52 -1.15
C ALA A 150 18.68 0.25 -2.29
N ALA A 151 17.89 -0.41 -3.14
CA ALA A 151 17.12 0.20 -4.20
C ALA A 151 15.68 0.59 -3.80
N ASP A 152 15.27 0.31 -2.55
CA ASP A 152 13.97 0.73 -2.02
C ASP A 152 13.83 2.26 -2.09
N PRO A 153 12.87 2.79 -2.88
CA PRO A 153 12.69 4.23 -3.05
C PRO A 153 12.24 4.95 -1.77
N TYR A 154 11.79 4.20 -0.75
CA TYR A 154 11.39 4.74 0.56
C TYR A 154 12.45 4.58 1.64
N LEU A 155 13.67 4.15 1.29
CA LEU A 155 14.82 4.08 2.19
C LEU A 155 14.54 3.31 3.48
N HIS A 156 13.77 2.22 3.40
CA HIS A 156 13.40 1.36 4.52
C HIS A 156 12.59 2.09 5.60
N THR A 157 11.87 3.14 5.21
CA THR A 157 11.03 3.94 6.13
C THR A 157 9.53 3.77 5.92
N PHE A 158 9.10 3.11 4.84
CA PHE A 158 7.69 2.93 4.53
C PHE A 158 7.40 1.59 3.86
N ASN A 159 6.44 0.84 4.40
CA ASN A 159 5.94 -0.37 3.74
C ASN A 159 4.77 -0.01 2.82
N VAL A 160 5.05 0.13 1.53
CA VAL A 160 4.05 0.57 0.54
C VAL A 160 2.93 -0.47 0.40
N LEU A 161 3.22 -1.77 0.54
CA LEU A 161 2.18 -2.80 0.42
C LEU A 161 1.11 -2.68 1.51
N VAL A 162 1.48 -2.29 2.73
CA VAL A 162 0.50 -2.02 3.80
C VAL A 162 -0.45 -0.89 3.42
N HIS A 163 0.09 0.17 2.83
CA HIS A 163 -0.68 1.31 2.35
C HIS A 163 -1.61 0.92 1.19
N GLU A 164 -1.06 0.35 0.11
CA GLU A 164 -1.83 0.02 -1.09
C GLU A 164 -2.89 -1.07 -0.85
N PHE A 165 -2.61 -2.03 0.04
CA PHE A 165 -3.60 -3.03 0.40
C PHE A 165 -4.74 -2.42 1.24
N THR A 166 -4.47 -1.39 2.04
CA THR A 166 -5.51 -0.66 2.79
C THR A 166 -6.51 0.00 1.85
N HIS A 167 -6.07 0.61 0.74
CA HIS A 167 -6.98 1.12 -0.28
C HIS A 167 -7.89 0.02 -0.86
N SER A 168 -7.36 -1.19 -1.07
CA SER A 168 -8.14 -2.33 -1.54
C SER A 168 -9.12 -2.85 -0.50
N VAL A 169 -8.75 -2.86 0.79
CA VAL A 169 -9.66 -3.14 1.91
C VAL A 169 -10.78 -2.10 1.98
N HIS A 170 -10.46 -0.82 1.82
CA HIS A 170 -11.45 0.26 1.78
C HIS A 170 -12.44 0.07 0.63
N THR A 171 -11.94 -0.23 -0.56
CA THR A 171 -12.76 -0.27 -1.77
C THR A 171 -13.60 -1.55 -1.84
N TYR A 172 -13.01 -2.70 -1.51
CA TYR A 172 -13.60 -4.03 -1.76
C TYR A 172 -13.84 -4.86 -0.49
N GLY A 173 -13.26 -4.49 0.64
CA GLY A 173 -13.35 -5.25 1.89
C GLY A 173 -14.49 -4.83 2.81
N VAL A 174 -14.75 -3.53 2.90
CA VAL A 174 -15.72 -2.96 3.84
C VAL A 174 -17.06 -2.61 3.19
N ASP A 175 -18.13 -2.68 3.97
CA ASP A 175 -19.49 -2.37 3.52
C ASP A 175 -19.76 -0.85 3.40
N ALA A 176 -20.95 -0.50 2.92
CA ALA A 176 -21.35 0.90 2.73
C ALA A 176 -21.42 1.71 4.04
N ALA A 177 -21.79 1.07 5.16
CA ALA A 177 -21.85 1.72 6.45
C ALA A 177 -20.45 2.09 6.95
N MET A 178 -19.50 1.16 6.83
CA MET A 178 -18.10 1.41 7.18
C MET A 178 -17.46 2.44 6.24
N LYS A 179 -17.76 2.43 4.93
CA LYS A 179 -17.33 3.50 4.01
C LYS A 179 -17.82 4.86 4.47
N THR A 180 -19.11 4.98 4.78
CA THR A 180 -19.70 6.21 5.33
C THR A 180 -19.02 6.65 6.63
N ARG A 181 -18.70 5.70 7.51
CA ARG A 181 -17.98 5.95 8.76
C ARG A 181 -16.57 6.50 8.51
N ILE A 182 -15.84 5.94 7.54
CA ILE A 182 -14.53 6.43 7.11
C ILE A 182 -14.62 7.85 6.55
N THR A 183 -15.57 8.12 5.66
CA THR A 183 -15.81 9.46 5.11
C THR A 183 -16.11 10.49 6.21
N ASN A 184 -16.96 10.14 7.17
CA ASN A 184 -17.29 11.02 8.29
C ASN A 184 -16.08 11.27 9.19
N SER A 185 -15.28 10.24 9.48
CA SER A 185 -14.03 10.34 10.23
C SER A 185 -13.05 11.30 9.53
N TYR A 186 -12.83 11.14 8.23
CA TYR A 186 -11.98 12.02 7.42
C TYR A 186 -12.47 13.48 7.44
N ASN A 187 -13.77 13.71 7.23
CA ASN A 187 -14.34 15.05 7.25
C ASN A 187 -14.18 15.72 8.62
N ALA A 188 -14.37 14.99 9.71
CA ALA A 188 -14.13 15.48 11.06
C ALA A 188 -12.64 15.80 11.31
N ALA A 189 -11.73 14.92 10.88
CA ALA A 189 -10.29 15.15 10.98
C ALA A 189 -9.85 16.42 10.24
N ARG A 190 -10.41 16.68 9.06
CA ARG A 190 -10.17 17.93 8.31
C ARG A 190 -10.75 19.15 9.01
N ALA A 191 -11.99 19.07 9.49
CA ALA A 191 -12.65 20.18 10.18
C ALA A 191 -11.91 20.59 11.45
N HIS A 192 -11.38 19.61 12.19
CA HIS A 192 -10.63 19.84 13.43
C HIS A 192 -9.12 20.02 13.21
N ARG A 193 -8.62 19.88 11.97
CA ARG A 193 -7.19 19.89 11.64
C ARG A 193 -6.40 18.89 12.51
N THR A 194 -6.96 17.70 12.72
CA THR A 194 -6.34 16.63 13.51
C THR A 194 -4.99 16.20 12.92
N TRP A 195 -4.90 16.24 11.59
CA TRP A 195 -3.69 16.00 10.82
C TRP A 195 -3.23 17.32 10.18
N GLU A 196 -1.95 17.40 9.81
CA GLU A 196 -1.47 18.52 9.01
C GLU A 196 -2.20 18.57 7.66
N MET A 197 -2.82 19.70 7.33
CA MET A 197 -3.69 19.82 6.16
C MET A 197 -2.93 19.74 4.82
N SER A 198 -1.64 20.08 4.81
CA SER A 198 -0.72 19.93 3.67
C SER A 198 -0.26 18.49 3.47
N SER A 199 -0.52 17.60 4.44
CA SER A 199 -0.01 16.25 4.42
C SER A 199 -0.69 15.38 3.37
N TYR A 200 0.03 14.35 2.90
CA TYR A 200 -0.51 13.41 1.92
C TYR A 200 -1.75 12.68 2.45
N SER A 201 -1.82 12.40 3.77
CA SER A 201 -2.99 11.82 4.43
C SER A 201 -4.26 12.66 4.24
N MET A 202 -4.14 13.98 4.09
CA MET A 202 -5.30 14.87 3.96
C MET A 202 -5.73 15.09 2.51
N SER A 203 -5.03 14.51 1.53
CA SER A 203 -5.36 14.67 0.10
C SER A 203 -6.66 13.95 -0.31
N SER A 204 -7.03 12.87 0.36
CA SER A 204 -8.32 12.17 0.19
C SER A 204 -8.64 11.29 1.40
N GLU A 205 -9.90 10.84 1.53
CA GLU A 205 -10.30 9.88 2.57
C GLU A 205 -9.59 8.52 2.46
N GLY A 206 -9.24 8.10 1.23
CA GLY A 206 -8.51 6.86 1.00
C GLY A 206 -7.09 6.95 1.54
N GLU A 207 -6.42 8.08 1.27
CA GLU A 207 -5.07 8.35 1.75
C GLU A 207 -5.03 8.53 3.26
N TYR A 208 -6.04 9.17 3.83
CA TYR A 208 -6.25 9.25 5.28
C TYR A 208 -6.30 7.87 5.93
N LEU A 209 -7.11 6.96 5.38
CA LEU A 209 -7.21 5.60 5.90
C LEU A 209 -5.92 4.81 5.70
N ALA A 210 -5.31 4.89 4.51
CA ALA A 210 -4.10 4.12 4.17
C ALA A 210 -2.88 4.56 4.99
N GLN A 211 -2.68 5.87 5.16
CA GLN A 211 -1.65 6.43 6.02
C GLN A 211 -1.94 6.13 7.50
N GLY A 212 -3.22 6.19 7.90
CA GLY A 212 -3.67 5.76 9.22
C GLY A 212 -3.36 4.29 9.50
N ALA A 213 -3.57 3.40 8.54
CA ALA A 213 -3.24 1.98 8.68
C ALA A 213 -1.74 1.73 8.77
N ALA A 214 -0.93 2.42 7.95
CA ALA A 214 0.53 2.35 8.06
C ALA A 214 1.01 2.80 9.44
N ALA A 215 0.40 3.86 10.00
CA ALA A 215 0.61 4.25 11.40
C ALA A 215 0.14 3.15 12.37
N TYR A 216 -1.07 2.61 12.23
CA TYR A 216 -1.61 1.58 13.12
C TYR A 216 -0.74 0.31 13.21
N PHE A 217 0.00 -0.02 12.15
CA PHE A 217 0.98 -1.10 12.10
C PHE A 217 2.42 -0.66 12.37
N ASN A 218 2.67 0.63 12.59
CA ASN A 218 3.98 1.25 12.76
C ASN A 218 4.95 0.95 11.60
N THR A 219 4.43 1.02 10.37
CA THR A 219 5.17 0.75 9.12
C THR A 219 5.44 2.02 8.30
N ASN A 220 5.21 3.20 8.86
CA ASN A 220 5.52 4.52 8.29
C ASN A 220 6.50 5.29 9.19
N ARG A 221 7.76 4.88 9.21
CA ARG A 221 8.80 5.46 10.05
C ARG A 221 9.52 6.69 9.46
N GLY A 222 9.18 7.13 8.25
CA GLY A 222 9.75 8.34 7.67
C GLY A 222 9.02 9.58 8.20
N ILE A 223 9.74 10.65 8.57
CA ILE A 223 9.14 11.91 9.01
C ILE A 223 8.26 12.50 7.90
N SER A 224 8.75 12.52 6.65
CA SER A 224 7.98 12.97 5.47
C SER A 224 6.84 12.03 5.05
N HIS A 225 6.89 10.76 5.46
CA HIS A 225 5.93 9.73 5.03
C HIS A 225 4.86 9.42 6.09
N GLY A 226 5.12 9.73 7.36
CA GLY A 226 4.16 9.57 8.44
C GLY A 226 3.30 10.80 8.70
N ASN A 227 3.54 11.90 7.96
CA ASN A 227 2.71 13.10 7.98
C ASN A 227 2.51 13.63 9.42
N TYR A 228 3.56 13.53 10.24
CA TYR A 228 3.63 13.88 11.67
C TYR A 228 2.78 13.02 12.62
N MET A 229 1.87 12.16 12.14
CA MET A 229 1.07 11.30 13.01
C MET A 229 1.89 10.15 13.61
N ASN A 230 3.06 9.85 13.03
CA ASN A 230 4.00 8.84 13.55
C ASN A 230 4.95 9.38 14.64
N GLU A 231 4.84 10.65 15.02
CA GLU A 231 5.69 11.31 16.01
C GLU A 231 5.01 11.34 17.38
N CYS A 232 5.36 10.36 18.23
CA CYS A 232 4.78 10.23 19.57
C CYS A 232 5.10 11.44 20.49
N THR A 233 6.27 12.05 20.34
CA THR A 233 6.74 13.15 21.18
C THR A 233 7.72 14.04 20.42
N ASN A 234 7.42 15.33 20.18
CA ASN A 234 8.35 16.32 19.62
C ASN A 234 9.36 15.77 18.58
N SER A 235 8.88 15.29 17.43
CA SER A 235 9.73 14.72 16.36
C SER A 235 10.48 13.44 16.69
N VAL A 236 10.10 12.76 17.77
CA VAL A 236 10.50 11.40 18.08
C VAL A 236 9.41 10.45 17.60
N LEU A 237 9.81 9.53 16.72
CA LEU A 237 8.95 8.47 16.21
C LEU A 237 8.44 7.56 17.32
N CYS A 238 7.23 7.07 17.17
CA CYS A 238 6.70 6.04 18.06
C CYS A 238 7.59 4.78 18.04
N ALA A 239 7.96 4.30 19.23
CA ALA A 239 8.97 3.25 19.38
C ALA A 239 8.51 1.89 18.81
N ASN A 240 7.21 1.59 18.90
CA ASN A 240 6.62 0.32 18.48
C ASN A 240 5.13 0.47 18.14
N GLU A 241 4.53 -0.62 17.66
CA GLU A 241 3.12 -0.72 17.30
C GLU A 241 2.17 -0.29 18.43
N ALA A 242 2.43 -0.70 19.68
CA ALA A 242 1.59 -0.34 20.81
C ALA A 242 1.62 1.16 21.12
N ALA A 243 2.83 1.76 21.13
CA ALA A 243 3.00 3.20 21.32
C ALA A 243 2.32 3.99 20.19
N MET A 244 2.46 3.53 18.95
CA MET A 244 1.86 4.16 17.78
C MET A 244 0.33 4.07 17.79
N ARG A 245 -0.23 2.91 18.17
CA ARG A 245 -1.68 2.74 18.36
C ARG A 245 -2.23 3.63 19.46
N TYR A 246 -1.53 3.74 20.58
CA TYR A 246 -1.91 4.66 21.66
C TYR A 246 -1.88 6.12 21.21
N HIS A 247 -0.85 6.53 20.47
CA HIS A 247 -0.76 7.87 19.91
C HIS A 247 -1.92 8.16 18.95
N LEU A 248 -2.21 7.24 18.03
CA LEU A 248 -3.34 7.36 17.11
C LEU A 248 -4.68 7.44 17.86
N TRP A 249 -4.88 6.64 18.90
CA TRP A 249 -6.07 6.72 19.76
C TRP A 249 -6.21 8.10 20.44
N ALA A 250 -5.10 8.67 20.91
CA ALA A 250 -5.09 9.95 21.60
C ALA A 250 -5.34 11.13 20.65
N LYS A 251 -4.86 11.06 19.40
CA LYS A 251 -4.98 12.13 18.40
C LYS A 251 -6.24 12.01 17.55
N ASP A 252 -6.57 10.81 17.12
CA ASP A 252 -7.64 10.51 16.16
C ASP A 252 -8.41 9.24 16.57
N LYS A 253 -9.21 9.40 17.61
CA LYS A 253 -9.92 8.30 18.27
C LYS A 253 -10.85 7.53 17.33
N GLU A 254 -11.47 8.21 16.37
CA GLU A 254 -12.40 7.59 15.43
C GLU A 254 -11.66 6.78 14.37
N LEU A 255 -10.58 7.32 13.79
CA LEU A 255 -9.72 6.54 12.90
C LEU A 255 -9.13 5.32 13.60
N TYR A 256 -8.64 5.49 14.83
CA TYR A 256 -8.16 4.38 15.64
C TYR A 256 -9.24 3.29 15.81
N SER A 257 -10.49 3.67 16.12
CA SER A 257 -11.59 2.71 16.28
C SER A 257 -11.89 1.97 14.98
N ILE A 258 -11.90 2.68 13.84
CA ILE A 258 -12.10 2.10 12.51
C ILE A 258 -11.00 1.08 12.20
N LEU A 259 -9.73 1.46 12.36
CA LEU A 259 -8.59 0.59 12.06
C LEU A 259 -8.50 -0.60 13.02
N SER A 260 -8.81 -0.39 14.29
CA SER A 260 -8.88 -1.47 15.28
C SER A 260 -9.95 -2.49 14.93
N TYR A 261 -11.13 -2.05 14.45
CA TYR A 261 -12.15 -2.94 13.95
C TYR A 261 -11.68 -3.68 12.68
N ILE A 262 -11.22 -2.95 11.66
CA ILE A 262 -10.85 -3.52 10.37
C ILE A 262 -9.74 -4.57 10.53
N TYR A 263 -8.67 -4.24 11.23
CA TYR A 263 -7.44 -5.03 11.23
C TYR A 263 -7.28 -5.97 12.43
N THR A 264 -8.00 -5.71 13.51
CA THR A 264 -7.89 -6.51 14.74
C THR A 264 -9.22 -6.94 15.34
N SER A 265 -10.35 -6.68 14.67
CA SER A 265 -11.68 -6.98 15.20
C SER A 265 -11.89 -6.41 16.61
N ASN A 266 -11.43 -5.17 16.83
CA ASN A 266 -11.42 -4.45 18.13
C ASN A 266 -10.44 -5.00 19.18
N HIS A 267 -9.50 -5.87 18.80
CA HIS A 267 -8.44 -6.40 19.67
C HIS A 267 -7.07 -5.76 19.38
N ALA A 268 -6.97 -4.45 19.58
CA ALA A 268 -5.75 -3.67 19.29
C ALA A 268 -4.52 -4.06 20.12
N GLU A 269 -4.68 -4.88 21.16
CA GLU A 269 -3.60 -5.49 21.92
C GLU A 269 -2.88 -6.61 21.15
N LYS A 270 -3.52 -7.18 20.11
CA LYS A 270 -2.92 -8.25 19.31
C LYS A 270 -1.81 -7.68 18.42
N PRO A 271 -0.56 -8.16 18.57
CA PRO A 271 0.52 -7.69 17.73
C PRO A 271 0.33 -8.18 16.29
N SER A 272 0.48 -7.27 15.34
CA SER A 272 0.46 -7.63 13.92
C SER A 272 1.72 -8.43 13.54
N GLY A 273 2.86 -8.10 14.17
CA GLY A 273 4.18 -8.58 13.78
C GLY A 273 4.67 -7.97 12.47
N LEU A 274 4.02 -6.90 11.97
CA LEU A 274 4.52 -6.12 10.85
C LEU A 274 5.63 -5.20 11.31
N HIS A 275 6.54 -4.96 10.38
CA HIS A 275 7.61 -3.97 10.47
C HIS A 275 7.70 -3.30 9.10
N VAL A 276 8.45 -2.20 9.01
CA VAL A 276 8.73 -1.57 7.71
C VAL A 276 9.34 -2.60 6.75
N CYS A 277 10.33 -3.34 7.23
CA CYS A 277 10.97 -4.47 6.54
C CYS A 277 10.54 -5.79 7.20
N VAL A 278 9.84 -6.64 6.47
CA VAL A 278 9.36 -7.96 6.94
C VAL A 278 10.37 -9.08 6.70
#